data_AF-A0A1H9I5D5-F1
#
_entry.id   AF-A0A1H9I5D5-F1
#
_cell.length_a   1.000
_cell.length_b   1.000
_cell.length_c   1.000
_cell.angle_alpha   90.00
_cell.angle_beta   90.00
_cell.angle_gamma   90.00
#
_symmetry.space_group_name_H-M   'P 1'
#
loop_
_entity.id
_entity.type
_entity.pdbx_description
1 polymer ?
#
loop_
_entity_poly.entity_id
_entity_poly.type
_entity_poly.pdbx_seq_one_letter_code
_entity_poly.pdbx_strand_id
1 'polypeptide(L)'
;MNDLKSLEYRINTALDRIRSHVGEQAGQSDLRAQLATQQAANADLEDRVAALKARQDDKIAKLEAEVAAHADRMTELDGALQRLRAANADLREEADALRQAAMEGVPDAADINRALIAEVEALQADRAAEAAEVAALLGELKPALQQEG
;
A
#
# COMPACT_ATOMS: atom_id res chain seq x y z
N MET A 1 -79.33 45.62 -0.17
CA MET A 1 -78.85 44.89 1.03
C MET A 1 -78.47 43.43 0.75
N ASN A 2 -79.13 42.72 -0.17
CA ASN A 2 -78.83 41.30 -0.44
C ASN A 2 -77.55 41.08 -1.26
N ASP A 3 -77.28 41.93 -2.27
CA ASP A 3 -76.07 41.83 -3.11
C ASP A 3 -74.78 42.10 -2.33
N LEU A 4 -74.84 42.99 -1.33
CA LEU A 4 -73.70 43.30 -0.47
C LEU A 4 -73.27 42.05 0.33
N LYS A 5 -74.25 41.33 0.90
CA LYS A 5 -74.01 40.07 1.62
C LYS A 5 -73.48 38.97 0.70
N SER A 6 -73.97 38.90 -0.53
CA SER A 6 -73.45 37.96 -1.53
C SER A 6 -72.00 38.28 -1.93
N LEU A 7 -71.65 39.57 -2.01
CA LEU A 7 -70.29 40.02 -2.29
C LEU A 7 -69.36 39.72 -1.12
N GLU A 8 -69.77 40.01 0.11
CA GLU A 8 -69.03 39.67 1.33
C GLU A 8 -68.76 38.16 1.44
N TYR A 9 -69.77 37.32 1.18
CA TYR A 9 -69.62 35.86 1.20
C TYR A 9 -68.61 35.37 0.14
N ARG A 10 -68.67 35.91 -1.08
CA ARG A 10 -67.73 35.58 -2.16
C ARG A 10 -66.32 36.06 -1.87
N ILE A 11 -66.16 37.25 -1.30
CA ILE A 11 -64.87 37.79 -0.86
C ILE A 11 -64.27 36.90 0.23
N ASN A 12 -65.04 36.54 1.25
CA ASN A 12 -64.55 35.65 2.32
C ASN A 12 -64.12 34.28 1.78
N THR A 13 -64.91 33.70 0.88
CA THR A 13 -64.56 32.42 0.25
C THR A 13 -63.30 32.53 -0.62
N ALA A 14 -63.15 33.63 -1.36
CA ALA A 14 -61.95 33.89 -2.15
C ALA A 14 -60.72 34.11 -1.25
N LEU A 15 -60.87 34.83 -0.13
CA LEU A 15 -59.80 35.05 0.84
C LEU A 15 -59.38 33.76 1.53
N ASP A 16 -60.31 32.88 1.90
CA ASP A 16 -59.99 31.58 2.48
C ASP A 16 -59.25 30.67 1.48
N ARG A 17 -59.64 30.70 0.20
CA ARG A 17 -58.95 29.97 -0.87
C ARG A 17 -57.57 30.53 -1.17
N ILE A 18 -57.39 31.85 -1.10
CA ILE A 18 -56.07 32.49 -1.21
C ILE A 18 -55.21 32.09 0.00
N ARG A 19 -55.77 32.12 1.21
CA ARG A 19 -55.05 31.71 2.43
C ARG A 19 -54.58 30.25 2.35
N SER A 20 -55.41 29.33 1.87
CA SER A 20 -55.01 27.92 1.70
C SER A 20 -53.89 27.78 0.66
N HIS A 21 -54.02 28.47 -0.48
CA HIS A 21 -53.04 28.37 -1.56
C HIS A 21 -51.69 29.01 -1.20
N VAL A 22 -51.71 30.12 -0.46
CA VAL A 22 -50.50 30.74 0.10
C VAL A 22 -49.81 29.79 1.09
N GLY A 23 -50.58 29.06 1.91
CA GLY A 23 -50.05 28.01 2.79
C GLY A 23 -49.39 26.85 2.01
N GLU A 24 -50.03 26.38 0.94
CA GLU A 24 -49.47 25.35 0.05
C GLU A 24 -48.19 25.83 -0.66
N GLN A 25 -48.18 27.07 -1.16
CA GLN A 25 -47.01 27.68 -1.80
C GLN A 25 -45.85 27.85 -0.81
N ALA A 26 -46.13 28.26 0.43
CA ALA A 26 -45.13 28.34 1.48
C ALA A 26 -44.53 26.95 1.78
N GLY A 27 -45.35 25.91 1.93
CA GLY A 27 -44.88 24.53 2.11
C GLY A 27 -44.04 24.00 0.94
N GLN A 28 -44.43 24.31 -0.31
CA GLN A 28 -43.62 23.95 -1.49
C GLN A 28 -42.29 24.69 -1.54
N SER A 29 -42.25 25.97 -1.11
CA SER A 29 -41.01 26.74 -1.05
C SER A 29 -40.04 26.15 -0.03
N ASP A 30 -40.56 25.68 1.11
CA ASP A 30 -39.76 25.09 2.19
C ASP A 30 -39.20 23.72 1.77
N LEU A 31 -40.00 22.87 1.14
CA LEU A 31 -39.55 21.60 0.55
C LEU A 31 -38.46 21.80 -0.52
N ARG A 32 -38.58 22.84 -1.36
CA ARG A 32 -37.54 23.17 -2.35
C ARG A 32 -36.24 23.62 -1.70
N ALA A 33 -36.32 24.41 -0.63
CA ALA A 33 -35.15 24.83 0.14
C ALA A 33 -34.46 23.63 0.82
N GLN A 34 -35.24 22.71 1.40
CA GLN A 34 -34.73 21.46 1.96
C GLN A 34 -34.08 20.57 0.89
N LEU A 35 -34.71 20.40 -0.28
CA LEU A 35 -34.15 19.64 -1.40
C LEU A 35 -32.83 20.24 -1.89
N ALA A 36 -32.77 21.57 -2.06
CA ALA A 36 -31.53 22.25 -2.45
C ALA A 36 -30.41 22.06 -1.41
N THR A 37 -30.76 22.10 -0.12
CA THR A 37 -29.81 21.85 0.98
C THR A 37 -29.30 20.41 0.95
N GLN A 38 -30.19 19.43 0.75
CA GLN A 38 -29.82 18.01 0.65
C GLN A 38 -28.97 17.72 -0.58
N GLN A 39 -29.27 18.34 -1.73
CA GLN A 39 -28.46 18.21 -2.94
C GLN A 39 -27.06 18.78 -2.74
N ALA A 40 -26.93 19.94 -2.09
CA ALA A 40 -25.63 20.51 -1.75
C ALA A 40 -24.84 19.62 -0.78
N ALA A 41 -25.50 19.05 0.23
CA ALA A 41 -24.87 18.12 1.16
C ALA A 41 -24.43 16.81 0.48
N ASN A 42 -25.22 16.27 -0.43
CA ASN A 42 -24.85 15.09 -1.21
C ASN A 42 -23.65 15.37 -2.11
N ALA A 43 -23.59 16.53 -2.78
CA ALA A 43 -22.44 16.91 -3.60
C ALA A 43 -21.14 16.98 -2.77
N ASP A 44 -21.19 17.60 -1.57
CA ASP A 44 -20.04 17.63 -0.66
C ASP A 44 -19.60 16.22 -0.22
N LEU A 45 -20.57 15.34 0.09
CA LEU A 45 -20.26 13.97 0.46
C LEU A 45 -19.66 13.17 -0.70
N GLU A 46 -20.16 13.34 -1.92
CA GLU A 46 -19.61 12.71 -3.13
C GLU A 46 -18.17 13.15 -3.37
N ASP A 47 -17.88 14.46 -3.26
CA ASP A 47 -16.53 15.01 -3.39
C ASP A 47 -15.59 14.47 -2.30
N ARG A 48 -16.07 14.39 -1.05
CA ARG A 48 -15.30 13.82 0.07
C ARG A 48 -15.03 12.33 -0.12
N VAL A 49 -15.99 11.57 -0.61
CA VAL A 49 -15.82 10.14 -0.91
C VAL A 49 -14.83 9.96 -2.06
N ALA A 50 -14.91 10.78 -3.11
CA ALA A 50 -13.96 10.74 -4.21
C ALA A 50 -12.53 11.05 -3.73
N ALA A 51 -12.36 12.10 -2.93
CA ALA A 51 -11.07 12.44 -2.34
C ALA A 51 -10.53 11.35 -1.41
N LEU A 52 -11.40 10.72 -0.61
CA LEU A 52 -11.01 9.62 0.28
C LEU A 52 -10.62 8.37 -0.50
N LYS A 53 -11.33 8.04 -1.58
CA LYS A 53 -10.99 6.93 -2.48
C LYS A 53 -9.63 7.17 -3.13
N ALA A 54 -9.39 8.33 -3.73
CA ALA A 54 -8.09 8.66 -4.31
C ALA A 54 -6.94 8.51 -3.31
N ARG A 55 -7.11 9.00 -2.08
CA ARG A 55 -6.10 8.83 -1.00
C ARG A 55 -5.88 7.38 -0.60
N GLN A 56 -6.95 6.56 -0.59
CA GLN A 56 -6.84 5.14 -0.28
C GLN A 56 -6.15 4.38 -1.41
N ASP A 57 -6.51 4.64 -2.66
CA ASP A 57 -5.91 4.02 -3.84
C ASP A 57 -4.41 4.34 -3.89
N ASP A 58 -4.01 5.60 -3.64
CA ASP A 58 -2.61 6.01 -3.54
C ASP A 58 -1.88 5.26 -2.41
N LYS A 59 -2.53 5.06 -1.26
CA LYS A 59 -1.93 4.36 -0.12
C LYS A 59 -1.79 2.86 -0.40
N ILE A 60 -2.81 2.25 -1.02
CA ILE A 60 -2.78 0.85 -1.43
C ILE A 60 -1.65 0.63 -2.44
N ALA A 61 -1.56 1.47 -3.47
CA ALA A 61 -0.50 1.38 -4.48
C ALA A 61 0.91 1.48 -3.86
N LYS A 62 1.10 2.36 -2.87
CA LYS A 62 2.36 2.46 -2.13
C LYS A 62 2.67 1.19 -1.33
N LEU A 63 1.69 0.67 -0.59
CA LEU A 63 1.85 -0.55 0.20
C LEU A 63 2.12 -1.76 -0.69
N GLU A 64 1.44 -1.88 -1.83
CA GLU A 64 1.69 -2.95 -2.81
C GLU A 64 3.12 -2.88 -3.37
N ALA A 65 3.59 -1.67 -3.71
CA ALA A 65 4.96 -1.47 -4.17
C ALA A 65 6.00 -1.80 -3.08
N GLU A 66 5.74 -1.44 -1.82
CA GLU A 66 6.61 -1.80 -0.69
C GLU A 66 6.67 -3.32 -0.49
N VAL A 67 5.52 -4.00 -0.48
CA VAL A 67 5.44 -5.46 -0.34
C VAL A 67 6.19 -6.17 -1.47
N ALA A 68 6.03 -5.72 -2.73
CA ALA A 68 6.77 -6.26 -3.86
C ALA A 68 8.29 -6.10 -3.67
N ALA A 69 8.74 -4.90 -3.30
CA ALA A 69 10.16 -4.64 -3.04
C ALA A 69 10.71 -5.45 -1.86
N HIS A 70 9.91 -5.72 -0.81
CA HIS A 70 10.29 -6.62 0.28
C HIS A 70 10.42 -8.08 -0.20
N ALA A 71 9.48 -8.56 -1.01
CA ALA A 71 9.52 -9.92 -1.56
C ALA A 71 10.76 -10.15 -2.45
N ASP A 72 11.10 -9.16 -3.29
CA ASP A 72 12.29 -9.23 -4.16
C ASP A 72 13.58 -9.30 -3.34
N ARG A 73 13.73 -8.45 -2.31
CA ARG A 73 14.89 -8.45 -1.41
C ARG A 73 15.02 -9.77 -0.63
N MET A 74 13.90 -10.32 -0.15
CA MET A 74 13.91 -11.61 0.53
C MET A 74 14.37 -12.73 -0.39
N THR A 75 13.88 -12.74 -1.64
CA THR A 75 14.28 -13.72 -2.65
C THR A 75 15.77 -13.61 -2.98
N GLU A 76 16.31 -12.40 -3.07
CA GLU A 76 17.73 -12.16 -3.31
C GLU A 76 18.60 -12.66 -2.15
N LEU A 77 18.19 -12.35 -0.91
CA LEU A 77 18.87 -12.82 0.31
C LEU A 77 18.86 -14.34 0.42
N ASP A 78 17.70 -14.98 0.20
CA ASP A 78 17.59 -16.43 0.20
C ASP A 78 18.50 -17.07 -0.84
N GLY A 79 18.55 -16.52 -2.05
CA GLY A 79 19.46 -16.96 -3.10
C GLY A 79 20.93 -16.80 -2.72
N ALA A 80 21.30 -15.69 -2.08
CA ALA A 80 22.67 -15.46 -1.61
C ALA A 80 23.06 -16.44 -0.50
N LEU A 81 22.18 -16.69 0.46
CA LEU A 81 22.40 -17.67 1.54
C LEU A 81 22.51 -19.10 1.02
N GLN A 82 21.72 -19.47 0.01
CA GLN A 82 21.84 -20.78 -0.64
C GLN A 82 23.19 -20.95 -1.33
N ARG A 83 23.67 -19.93 -2.06
CA ARG A 83 25.01 -19.95 -2.68
C ARG A 83 26.11 -20.03 -1.62
N LEU A 84 26.00 -19.28 -0.53
CA LEU A 84 26.95 -19.33 0.58
C LEU A 84 27.01 -20.73 1.22
N ARG A 85 25.86 -21.39 1.41
CA ARG A 85 25.81 -22.76 1.95
C ARG A 85 26.46 -23.76 1.00
N ALA A 86 26.22 -23.65 -0.30
CA ALA A 86 26.82 -24.51 -1.31
C ALA A 86 28.35 -24.33 -1.34
N ALA A 87 28.84 -23.09 -1.47
CA ALA A 87 30.28 -22.82 -1.52
C ALA A 87 31.00 -23.25 -0.23
N ASN A 88 30.36 -23.13 0.94
CA ASN A 88 30.90 -23.66 2.19
C ASN A 88 30.93 -25.20 2.25
N ALA A 89 29.96 -25.87 1.63
CA ALA A 89 29.96 -27.33 1.54
C ALA A 89 31.11 -27.80 0.66
N ASP A 90 31.28 -27.17 -0.50
CA ASP A 90 32.36 -27.47 -1.45
C ASP A 90 33.75 -27.20 -0.84
N LEU A 91 33.91 -26.07 -0.14
CA LEU A 91 35.15 -25.75 0.59
C LEU A 91 35.47 -26.80 1.67
N ARG A 92 34.47 -27.31 2.39
CA ARG A 92 34.68 -28.36 3.40
C ARG A 92 35.11 -29.67 2.76
N GLU A 93 34.48 -30.05 1.66
CA GLU A 93 34.83 -31.26 0.91
C GLU A 93 36.27 -31.19 0.37
N GLU A 94 36.65 -30.09 -0.28
CA GLU A 94 38.01 -29.92 -0.79
C GLU A 94 39.06 -29.82 0.34
N ALA A 95 38.71 -29.20 1.48
CA ALA A 95 39.59 -29.17 2.64
C ALA A 95 39.78 -30.56 3.29
N ASP A 96 38.75 -31.40 3.29
CA ASP A 96 38.83 -32.78 3.76
C ASP A 96 39.66 -33.64 2.81
N ALA A 97 39.46 -33.50 1.49
CA ALA A 97 40.25 -34.17 0.47
C ALA A 97 41.74 -33.79 0.54
N LEU A 98 42.04 -32.49 0.68
CA LEU A 98 43.40 -32.00 0.84
C LEU A 98 44.05 -32.55 2.13
N ARG A 99 43.30 -32.63 3.23
CA ARG A 99 43.80 -33.22 4.48
C ARG A 99 44.10 -34.71 4.34
N GLN A 100 43.26 -35.47 3.63
CA GLN A 100 43.52 -36.89 3.35
C GLN A 100 44.77 -37.06 2.48
N ALA A 101 44.89 -36.31 1.38
CA ALA A 101 46.07 -36.34 0.51
C ALA A 101 47.36 -35.98 1.28
N ALA A 102 47.28 -35.01 2.18
CA ALA A 102 48.39 -34.64 3.06
C ALA A 102 48.77 -35.76 4.06
N MET A 103 47.79 -36.48 4.62
CA MET A 103 48.04 -37.62 5.52
C MET A 103 48.67 -38.82 4.78
N GLU A 104 48.29 -39.03 3.53
CA GLU A 104 48.85 -40.06 2.66
C GLU A 104 50.24 -39.68 2.12
N GLY A 105 50.67 -38.42 2.33
CA GLY A 105 51.96 -37.89 1.89
C GLY A 105 52.00 -37.58 0.38
N VAL A 106 50.85 -37.48 -0.28
CA VAL A 106 50.72 -37.22 -1.72
C VAL A 106 49.83 -36.00 -2.02
N PRO A 107 49.99 -34.84 -1.36
CA PRO A 107 49.31 -33.63 -1.82
C PRO A 107 49.95 -33.17 -3.14
N ASP A 108 49.19 -33.20 -4.24
CA ASP A 108 49.63 -32.63 -5.52
C ASP A 108 49.19 -31.16 -5.65
N ALA A 109 49.89 -30.39 -6.49
CA ALA A 109 49.58 -29.01 -6.80
C ALA A 109 48.13 -28.83 -7.30
N ALA A 110 47.55 -29.85 -7.95
CA ALA A 110 46.16 -29.85 -8.38
C ALA A 110 45.18 -29.80 -7.19
N ASP A 111 45.44 -30.52 -6.10
CA ASP A 111 44.56 -30.57 -4.92
C ASP A 111 44.61 -29.25 -4.15
N ILE A 112 45.81 -28.67 -4.02
CA ILE A 112 46.00 -27.34 -3.44
C ILE A 112 45.26 -26.29 -4.26
N ASN A 113 45.35 -26.36 -5.59
CA ASN A 113 44.67 -25.41 -6.47
C ASN A 113 43.15 -25.52 -6.39
N ARG A 114 42.58 -26.75 -6.28
CA ARG A 114 41.13 -26.92 -6.08
C ARG A 114 40.67 -26.34 -4.74
N ALA A 115 41.40 -26.61 -3.66
CA ALA A 115 41.10 -26.03 -2.35
C ALA A 115 41.14 -24.49 -2.36
N LEU A 116 42.13 -23.89 -3.05
CA LEU A 116 42.23 -22.43 -3.20
C LEU A 116 41.08 -21.85 -4.04
N ILE A 117 40.65 -22.54 -5.10
CA ILE A 117 39.48 -22.12 -5.89
C ILE A 117 38.22 -22.14 -5.02
N ALA A 118 37.99 -23.24 -4.29
CA ALA A 118 36.85 -23.35 -3.39
C ALA A 118 36.87 -22.27 -2.27
N GLU A 119 38.06 -21.90 -1.77
CA GLU A 119 38.21 -20.83 -0.79
C GLU A 119 37.83 -19.46 -1.38
N VAL A 120 38.27 -19.16 -2.61
CA VAL A 120 37.89 -17.92 -3.29
C VAL A 120 36.39 -17.87 -3.56
N GLU A 121 35.79 -18.98 -4.00
CA GLU A 121 34.34 -19.06 -4.24
C GLU A 121 33.54 -18.89 -2.95
N ALA A 122 33.99 -19.49 -1.84
CA ALA A 122 33.38 -19.29 -0.52
C ALA A 122 33.47 -17.84 -0.05
N LEU A 123 34.62 -17.19 -0.19
CA LEU A 123 34.80 -15.77 0.17
C LEU A 123 33.92 -14.85 -0.69
N GLN A 124 33.79 -15.14 -1.99
CA GLN A 124 32.91 -14.38 -2.88
C GLN A 124 31.45 -14.56 -2.51
N ALA A 125 31.03 -15.79 -2.19
CA ALA A 125 29.67 -16.08 -1.75
C ALA A 125 29.35 -15.41 -0.41
N ASP A 126 30.32 -15.35 0.51
CA ASP A 126 30.19 -14.69 1.81
C ASP A 126 29.98 -13.18 1.63
N ARG A 127 30.82 -12.54 0.81
CA ARG A 127 30.65 -11.12 0.44
C ARG A 127 29.30 -10.84 -0.23
N ALA A 128 28.83 -11.74 -1.09
CA ALA A 128 27.53 -11.57 -1.74
C ALA A 128 26.37 -11.70 -0.74
N ALA A 129 26.46 -12.60 0.24
CA ALA A 129 25.48 -12.75 1.31
C ALA A 129 25.47 -11.52 2.24
N GLU A 130 26.64 -11.03 2.66
CA GLU A 130 26.77 -9.79 3.43
C GLU A 130 26.13 -8.60 2.70
N ALA A 131 26.39 -8.46 1.40
CA ALA A 131 25.83 -7.38 0.60
C ALA A 131 24.30 -7.47 0.50
N ALA A 132 23.76 -8.67 0.29
CA ALA A 132 22.31 -8.90 0.23
C ALA A 132 21.64 -8.63 1.58
N GLU A 133 22.27 -9.02 2.69
CA GLU A 133 21.77 -8.76 4.04
C GLU A 133 21.74 -7.25 4.33
N VAL A 134 22.84 -6.53 4.03
CA VAL A 134 22.89 -5.07 4.19
C VAL A 134 21.85 -4.37 3.32
N ALA A 135 21.64 -4.83 2.07
CA ALA A 135 20.61 -4.28 1.18
C ALA A 135 19.19 -4.50 1.73
N ALA A 136 18.91 -5.68 2.31
CA ALA A 136 17.65 -5.98 2.97
C ALA A 136 17.43 -5.06 4.19
N LEU A 137 18.42 -4.94 5.08
CA LEU A 137 18.36 -4.11 6.29
C LEU A 137 18.20 -2.61 5.96
N LEU A 138 18.99 -2.07 5.04
CA LEU A 138 18.83 -0.68 4.56
C LEU A 138 17.44 -0.46 3.96
N GLY A 139 16.94 -1.50 3.29
CA GLY A 139 15.62 -1.54 2.72
C GLY A 139 14.47 -1.41 3.71
N GLU A 140 14.66 -1.90 4.94
CA GLU A 140 13.70 -1.81 6.05
C GLU A 140 13.90 -0.55 6.89
N LEU A 141 15.15 -0.15 7.14
CA LEU A 141 15.46 1.01 7.98
C LEU A 141 15.09 2.34 7.32
N LYS A 142 15.26 2.46 6.00
CA LYS A 142 14.97 3.70 5.26
C LYS A 142 13.50 4.16 5.40
N PRO A 143 12.49 3.31 5.19
CA PRO A 143 11.10 3.72 5.42
C PRO A 143 10.78 3.95 6.89
N ALA A 144 11.36 3.19 7.84
CA ALA A 144 11.15 3.42 9.27
C ALA A 144 11.63 4.81 9.73
N LEU A 145 12.79 5.25 9.26
CA LEU A 145 13.34 6.58 9.56
C LEU A 145 12.55 7.74 8.92
N GLN A 146 11.84 7.49 7.82
CA GLN A 146 10.98 8.49 7.17
C GLN A 146 9.62 8.65 7.86
N GLN A 147 9.21 7.71 8.71
CA GLN A 147 7.95 7.81 9.47
C GLN A 147 8.10 8.54 10.81
N GLU A 148 9.33 8.70 11.33
CA GLU A 148 9.62 9.39 12.60
C GLU A 148 9.94 10.89 12.45
N GLY A 149 10.05 11.43 11.22
CA GLY A 149 10.30 12.85 10.94
C GLY A 149 9.12 13.56 10.28
#